data_AF-A0A3E0VMF0-F1
#
_entry.id   AF-A0A3E0VMF0-F1
#
_cell.length_a   1.000
_cell.length_b   1.000
_cell.length_c   1.000
_cell.angle_alpha   90.00
_cell.angle_beta   90.00
_cell.angle_gamma   90.00
#
_symmetry.space_group_name_H-M   'P 1'
#
loop_
_entity.id
_entity.type
_entity.pdbx_description
1 polymer ?
#
loop_
_entity_poly.entity_id
_entity_poly.type
_entity_poly.pdbx_seq_one_letter_code
_entity_poly.pdbx_strand_id
1 'polypeptide(L)'
;MCSLERVDENSVVFRDDLWSCELPTGYEVPGWFFLRVRRHALGWHELTQAELDSLGQHLKDLTGAVADATGARATYAMNFGESYAHFHVLVAARGEDVPPERRGGNIVNLRGERLDRSAALELVPKVRAAYEAVVSTR
;
A
#
# COMPACT_ATOMS: atom_id res chain seq x y z
N MET A 1 -15.21 14.33 -8.94
CA MET A 1 -14.32 14.12 -7.78
C MET A 1 -14.47 12.67 -7.37
N CYS A 2 -13.44 11.84 -7.52
CA CYS A 2 -13.56 10.42 -7.22
C CYS A 2 -13.83 10.25 -5.72
N SER A 3 -14.80 9.42 -5.33
CA SER A 3 -15.27 9.24 -3.93
C SER A 3 -14.22 8.59 -2.99
N LEU A 4 -12.95 8.60 -3.38
CA LEU A 4 -11.89 7.78 -2.83
C LEU A 4 -11.02 8.46 -1.80
N GLU A 5 -11.05 9.79 -1.72
CA GLU A 5 -10.39 10.52 -0.63
C GLU A 5 -11.12 10.35 0.72
N ARG A 6 -12.28 9.66 0.72
CA ARG A 6 -13.06 9.36 1.94
C ARG A 6 -12.88 7.91 2.34
N VAL A 7 -11.69 7.60 2.87
CA VAL A 7 -11.50 6.40 3.69
C VAL A 7 -11.48 6.77 5.16
N ASP A 8 -11.82 5.81 6.02
CA ASP A 8 -11.72 5.96 7.48
C ASP A 8 -10.29 6.38 7.84
N GLU A 9 -10.12 7.42 8.65
CA GLU A 9 -8.79 7.88 9.08
C GLU A 9 -7.99 6.78 9.80
N ASN A 10 -8.68 5.81 10.42
CA ASN A 10 -8.04 4.64 11.01
C ASN A 10 -7.40 3.68 9.99
N SER A 11 -7.74 3.82 8.71
CA SER A 11 -7.19 3.04 7.60
C SER A 11 -6.05 3.74 6.85
N VAL A 12 -5.71 4.97 7.24
CA VAL A 12 -4.69 5.79 6.55
C VAL A 12 -3.34 5.60 7.22
N VAL A 13 -2.31 5.23 6.46
CA VAL A 13 -0.92 5.24 6.94
C VAL A 13 -0.38 6.67 6.88
N PHE A 14 -0.42 7.31 5.71
CA PHE A 14 -0.02 8.70 5.54
C PHE A 14 -0.78 9.34 4.37
N ARG A 15 -0.78 10.68 4.34
CA ARG A 15 -1.20 11.51 3.20
C ARG A 15 -0.31 12.74 3.10
N ASP A 16 0.09 13.06 1.89
CA ASP A 16 0.73 14.33 1.54
C ASP A 16 -0.05 15.02 0.40
N ASP A 17 0.58 15.98 -0.29
CA ASP A 17 -0.06 16.72 -1.37
C ASP A 17 -0.34 15.86 -2.62
N LEU A 18 0.47 14.85 -2.89
CA LEU A 18 0.43 14.03 -4.11
C LEU A 18 -0.04 12.60 -3.87
N TRP A 19 0.21 12.04 -2.68
CA TRP A 19 0.05 10.63 -2.36
C TRP A 19 -0.80 10.37 -1.12
N SER A 20 -1.50 9.24 -1.13
CA SER A 20 -2.18 8.64 0.03
C SER A 20 -1.78 7.19 0.13
N CYS A 21 -1.41 6.72 1.32
CA CYS A 21 -1.25 5.31 1.61
C CYS A 21 -2.32 4.84 2.60
N GLU A 22 -3.07 3.80 2.23
CA GLU A 22 -4.27 3.40 2.97
C GLU A 22 -4.66 1.93 2.77
N LEU A 23 -5.63 1.46 3.57
CA LEU A 23 -6.36 0.21 3.40
C LEU A 23 -7.74 0.47 2.77
N PRO A 24 -7.92 0.21 1.46
CA PRO A 24 -9.23 0.35 0.85
C PRO A 24 -10.18 -0.75 1.32
N THR A 25 -11.46 -0.41 1.43
CA THR A 25 -12.50 -1.36 1.84
C THR A 25 -12.60 -2.51 0.84
N GLY A 26 -12.66 -3.74 1.36
CA GLY A 26 -12.67 -4.98 0.59
C GLY A 26 -11.28 -5.50 0.21
N TYR A 27 -10.18 -4.85 0.59
CA TYR A 27 -8.79 -5.28 0.31
C TYR A 27 -7.95 -5.40 1.58
N GLU A 28 -8.59 -5.48 2.74
CA GLU A 28 -7.96 -5.51 4.05
C GLU A 28 -7.36 -6.89 4.36
N VAL A 29 -6.30 -7.25 3.63
CA VAL A 29 -5.43 -8.38 3.97
C VAL A 29 -4.32 -7.86 4.89
N PRO A 30 -4.07 -8.47 6.05
CA PRO A 30 -3.00 -8.04 6.94
C PRO A 30 -1.65 -7.94 6.23
N GLY A 31 -1.02 -6.75 6.31
CA GLY A 31 0.26 -6.45 5.67
C GLY A 31 0.16 -5.95 4.23
N TRP A 32 -1.04 -5.73 3.68
CA TRP A 32 -1.22 -5.10 2.36
C TRP A 32 -1.60 -3.64 2.52
N PHE A 33 -0.95 -2.75 1.78
CA PHE A 33 -1.22 -1.31 1.80
C PHE A 33 -1.19 -0.76 0.38
N PHE A 34 -1.97 0.28 0.11
CA PHE A 34 -2.12 0.82 -1.24
C PHE A 34 -1.63 2.26 -1.28
N LEU A 35 -0.50 2.48 -1.97
CA LEU A 35 -0.01 3.82 -2.29
C LEU A 35 -0.74 4.31 -3.54
N ARG A 36 -1.46 5.41 -3.44
CA ARG A 36 -2.29 5.96 -4.52
C ARG A 36 -1.95 7.42 -4.73
N VAL A 37 -1.96 7.85 -5.99
CA VAL A 37 -1.97 9.28 -6.29
C VAL A 37 -3.29 9.88 -5.80
N ARG A 38 -3.31 11.14 -5.38
CA ARG A 38 -4.52 11.76 -4.81
C ARG A 38 -5.49 12.25 -5.86
N ARG A 39 -4.98 12.88 -6.93
CA ARG A 39 -5.80 13.23 -8.08
C ARG A 39 -6.16 11.98 -8.89
N HIS A 40 -7.25 12.04 -9.64
CA HIS A 40 -7.61 10.97 -10.55
C HIS A 40 -6.57 10.86 -11.68
N ALA A 41 -5.94 9.69 -11.78
CA ALA A 41 -5.08 9.26 -12.87
C ALA A 41 -5.33 7.76 -13.09
N LEU A 42 -5.42 7.28 -14.33
CA LEU A 42 -5.74 5.89 -14.64
C LEU A 42 -4.52 4.97 -14.59
N GLY A 43 -3.34 5.50 -14.90
CA GLY A 43 -2.13 4.69 -15.04
C GLY A 43 -0.85 5.54 -15.10
N TRP A 44 0.28 4.85 -15.27
CA TRP A 44 1.61 5.46 -15.33
C TRP A 44 1.73 6.64 -16.29
N HIS A 45 1.12 6.52 -17.47
CA HIS A 45 1.16 7.52 -18.53
C HIS A 45 0.43 8.83 -18.19
N GLU A 46 -0.39 8.83 -17.14
CA GLU A 46 -1.09 10.03 -16.70
C GLU A 46 -0.39 10.71 -15.52
N LEU A 47 0.64 10.12 -14.91
CA LEU A 47 1.37 10.72 -13.79
C LEU A 47 2.15 11.97 -14.23
N THR A 48 2.17 12.99 -13.37
CA THR A 48 2.98 14.19 -13.55
C THR A 48 4.44 13.91 -13.19
N GLN A 49 5.34 14.80 -13.63
CA GLN A 49 6.75 14.67 -13.28
C GLN A 49 6.98 14.71 -11.76
N ALA A 50 6.29 15.60 -11.03
CA ALA A 50 6.42 15.69 -9.57
C ALA A 50 5.97 14.41 -8.84
N GLU A 51 4.92 13.75 -9.35
CA GLU A 51 4.48 12.45 -8.85
C GLU A 51 5.55 11.37 -9.15
N LEU A 52 6.07 11.33 -10.38
CA LEU A 52 7.14 10.38 -10.74
C LEU A 52 8.41 10.56 -9.90
N ASP A 53 8.83 11.81 -9.67
CA ASP A 53 10.03 12.15 -8.90
C ASP A 53 9.92 11.73 -7.43
N SER A 54 8.71 11.78 -6.86
CA SER A 54 8.45 11.41 -5.45
C SER A 54 8.11 9.93 -5.26
N LEU A 55 7.56 9.25 -6.27
CA LEU A 55 7.06 7.88 -6.17
C LEU A 55 8.10 6.88 -5.67
N GLY A 56 9.31 6.92 -6.23
CA GLY A 56 10.39 5.99 -5.83
C GLY A 56 10.73 6.10 -4.34
N GLN A 57 10.70 7.31 -3.81
CA GLN A 57 10.99 7.56 -2.40
C GLN A 57 9.87 7.04 -1.49
N HIS A 58 8.61 7.31 -1.82
CA HIS A 58 7.47 6.75 -1.08
C HIS A 58 7.48 5.22 -1.10
N LEU A 59 7.77 4.60 -2.25
CA LEU A 59 7.85 3.14 -2.36
C LEU A 59 8.98 2.55 -1.51
N LYS A 60 10.17 3.17 -1.53
CA LYS A 60 11.29 2.74 -0.68
C LYS A 60 10.89 2.77 0.81
N ASP A 61 10.28 3.86 1.25
CA ASP A 61 10.00 4.06 2.67
C ASP A 61 8.81 3.22 3.14
N LEU A 62 7.77 3.11 2.31
CA LEU A 62 6.61 2.29 2.61
C LEU A 62 6.96 0.80 2.64
N THR A 63 7.76 0.31 1.69
CA THR A 63 8.21 -1.09 1.70
C THR A 63 9.05 -1.41 2.94
N GLY A 64 9.95 -0.51 3.36
CA GLY A 64 10.68 -0.64 4.62
C GLY A 64 9.77 -0.65 5.84
N ALA A 65 8.88 0.34 5.97
CA ALA A 65 7.94 0.45 7.10
C ALA A 65 7.02 -0.78 7.21
N VAL A 66 6.56 -1.32 6.09
CA VAL A 66 5.76 -2.55 6.05
C VAL A 66 6.60 -3.76 6.47
N ALA A 67 7.85 -3.88 6.00
CA ALA A 67 8.74 -4.96 6.41
C ALA A 67 8.98 -4.95 7.93
N ASP A 68 9.30 -3.78 8.50
CA ASP A 68 9.57 -3.62 9.93
C ASP A 68 8.34 -3.92 10.79
N ALA A 69 7.17 -3.39 10.42
CA ALA A 69 5.94 -3.57 11.19
C ALA A 69 5.39 -5.00 11.16
N THR A 70 5.71 -5.77 10.12
CA THR A 70 5.18 -7.13 9.91
C THR A 70 6.21 -8.23 10.15
N GLY A 71 7.51 -7.90 10.19
CA GLY A 71 8.59 -8.89 10.17
C GLY A 71 8.66 -9.68 8.87
N ALA A 72 8.08 -9.17 7.78
CA ALA A 72 7.98 -9.92 6.53
C ALA A 72 9.36 -10.17 5.90
N ARG A 73 9.55 -11.40 5.39
CA ARG A 73 10.78 -11.81 4.72
C ARG A 73 10.99 -11.08 3.39
N ALA A 74 9.92 -10.64 2.76
CA ALA A 74 9.97 -9.79 1.57
C ALA A 74 8.74 -8.91 1.50
N THR A 75 8.87 -7.79 0.78
CA THR A 75 7.76 -6.91 0.41
C THR A 75 7.69 -6.79 -1.10
N TYR A 76 6.48 -6.84 -1.66
CA TYR A 76 6.25 -6.67 -3.08
C TYR A 76 5.61 -5.30 -3.34
N ALA A 77 6.03 -4.62 -4.40
CA ALA A 77 5.36 -3.43 -4.92
C ALA A 77 4.81 -3.77 -6.31
N MET A 78 3.49 -3.73 -6.48
CA MET A 78 2.82 -4.18 -7.71
C MET A 78 1.75 -3.19 -8.16
N ASN A 79 1.67 -2.95 -9.47
CA ASN A 79 0.61 -2.19 -10.11
C ASN A 79 0.08 -2.99 -11.31
N PHE A 80 -1.24 -3.18 -11.35
CA PHE A 80 -1.93 -3.89 -12.44
C PHE A 80 -2.91 -2.96 -13.18
N GLY A 81 -3.68 -2.15 -12.43
CA GLY A 81 -4.59 -1.14 -13.01
C GLY A 81 -5.93 -1.68 -13.55
N GLU A 82 -6.22 -2.98 -13.45
CA GLU A 82 -7.41 -3.58 -14.07
C GLU A 82 -8.67 -3.50 -13.18
N SER A 83 -8.53 -3.80 -11.89
CA SER A 83 -9.69 -3.86 -10.97
C SER A 83 -10.16 -2.50 -10.48
N TYR A 84 -9.34 -1.47 -10.66
CA TYR A 84 -9.58 -0.16 -10.08
C TYR A 84 -9.06 0.92 -11.03
N ALA A 85 -9.98 1.71 -11.59
CA ALA A 85 -9.67 2.80 -12.52
C ALA A 85 -9.06 4.01 -11.80
N HIS A 86 -7.94 3.78 -11.13
CA HIS A 86 -7.13 4.76 -10.42
C HIS A 86 -5.72 4.20 -10.25
N PHE A 87 -4.69 5.02 -10.46
CA PHE A 87 -3.32 4.62 -10.23
C PHE A 87 -3.11 4.32 -8.75
N HIS A 88 -2.62 3.11 -8.49
CA HIS A 88 -2.26 2.63 -7.17
C HIS A 88 -1.17 1.56 -7.27
N VAL A 89 -0.31 1.52 -6.27
CA VAL A 89 0.67 0.45 -6.08
C VAL A 89 0.29 -0.30 -4.81
N LEU A 90 0.04 -1.61 -4.94
CA LEU A 90 -0.07 -2.51 -3.80
C LEU A 90 1.33 -2.78 -3.26
N VAL A 91 1.55 -2.41 -2.00
CA VAL A 91 2.68 -2.88 -1.18
C VAL A 91 2.19 -4.05 -0.33
N ALA A 92 2.66 -5.25 -0.64
CA ALA A 92 2.24 -6.48 0.04
C ALA A 92 3.39 -7.09 0.85
N ALA A 93 3.19 -7.25 2.16
CA ALA A 93 4.04 -8.05 3.01
C ALA A 93 3.92 -9.54 2.65
N ARG A 94 5.05 -10.22 2.52
CA ARG A 94 5.11 -11.67 2.33
C ARG A 94 5.83 -12.34 3.50
N GLY A 95 5.05 -12.91 4.40
CA GLY A 95 5.53 -13.80 5.46
C GLY A 95 6.04 -15.15 4.94
N GLU A 96 6.64 -15.94 5.83
CA GLU A 96 7.08 -17.31 5.50
C GLU A 96 5.92 -18.28 5.27
N ASP A 97 4.77 -17.96 5.84
CA ASP A 97 3.50 -18.67 5.70
C ASP A 97 2.88 -18.54 4.29
N VAL A 98 3.41 -17.67 3.42
CA VAL A 98 2.97 -17.56 2.03
C VAL A 98 3.60 -18.68 1.20
N PRO A 99 2.79 -19.66 0.73
CA PRO A 99 3.31 -20.82 0.04
C PRO A 99 3.85 -20.44 -1.35
N PRO A 100 4.82 -21.19 -1.90
CA PRO A 100 5.52 -20.83 -3.14
C PRO A 100 4.61 -20.46 -4.32
N GLU A 101 3.51 -21.17 -4.52
CA GLU A 101 2.52 -20.98 -5.58
C GLU A 101 1.70 -19.69 -5.46
N ARG A 102 1.68 -19.08 -4.27
CA ARG A 102 1.06 -17.77 -3.97
C ARG A 102 2.09 -16.63 -3.94
N ARG A 103 3.35 -16.85 -4.36
CA ARG A 103 4.38 -15.79 -4.39
C ARG A 103 4.35 -15.01 -5.71
N GLY A 104 5.05 -13.87 -5.72
CA GLY A 104 5.03 -12.93 -6.85
C GLY A 104 3.62 -12.38 -7.08
N GLY A 105 3.25 -12.17 -8.35
CA GLY A 105 1.93 -11.66 -8.71
C GLY A 105 0.76 -12.51 -8.19
N ASN A 106 0.96 -13.82 -7.98
CA ASN A 106 -0.08 -14.72 -7.47
C ASN A 106 -0.51 -14.42 -6.03
N ILE A 107 0.22 -13.58 -5.31
CA ILE A 107 -0.12 -13.20 -3.93
C ILE A 107 -1.49 -12.53 -3.85
N VAL A 108 -1.92 -11.85 -4.93
CA VAL A 108 -3.23 -11.18 -4.98
C VAL A 108 -4.41 -12.13 -4.78
N ASN A 109 -4.24 -13.42 -5.10
CA ASN A 109 -5.27 -14.45 -4.89
C ASN A 109 -5.51 -14.74 -3.40
N LEU A 110 -4.55 -14.44 -2.53
CA LEU A 110 -4.73 -14.59 -1.08
C LEU A 110 -5.81 -13.66 -0.52
N ARG A 111 -6.22 -12.62 -1.26
CA ARG A 111 -7.33 -11.74 -0.84
C ARG A 111 -8.59 -12.53 -0.49
N GLY A 112 -8.98 -13.51 -1.30
CA GLY A 112 -10.18 -14.31 -1.05
C GLY A 112 -10.08 -15.22 0.18
N GLU A 113 -8.85 -15.53 0.61
CA GLU A 113 -8.56 -16.48 1.69
C GLU A 113 -8.20 -15.79 3.01
N ARG A 114 -7.66 -14.56 2.95
CA ARG A 114 -7.01 -13.86 4.07
C ARG A 114 -7.57 -12.47 4.33
N LEU A 115 -8.76 -12.16 3.81
CA LEU A 115 -9.43 -10.90 4.11
C LEU A 115 -9.76 -10.86 5.61
N ASP A 116 -9.10 -9.98 6.35
CA ASP A 116 -9.31 -9.77 7.78
C ASP A 116 -9.09 -8.29 8.10
N ARG A 117 -10.20 -7.55 8.12
CA ARG A 117 -10.20 -6.11 8.37
C ARG A 117 -9.66 -5.77 9.75
N SER A 118 -9.96 -6.56 10.78
CA SER A 118 -9.52 -6.24 12.14
C SER A 118 -8.00 -6.34 12.24
N ALA A 119 -7.44 -7.47 11.80
CA ALA A 119 -5.99 -7.69 11.82
C ALA A 119 -5.24 -6.72 10.90
N ALA A 120 -5.83 -6.34 9.76
CA ALA A 120 -5.23 -5.33 8.87
C ALA A 120 -5.20 -3.94 9.53
N LEU A 121 -6.28 -3.52 10.18
CA LEU A 121 -6.35 -2.22 10.88
C LEU A 121 -5.38 -2.15 12.06
N GLU A 122 -5.13 -3.25 12.77
CA GLU A 122 -4.13 -3.31 13.85
C GLU A 122 -2.69 -3.01 13.37
N LEU A 123 -2.39 -3.24 12.09
CA LEU A 123 -1.07 -2.95 11.51
C LEU A 123 -0.92 -1.49 11.06
N VAL A 124 -2.02 -0.77 10.77
CA VAL A 124 -1.98 0.62 10.31
C VAL A 124 -1.15 1.53 11.23
N PRO A 125 -1.40 1.60 12.56
CA PRO A 125 -0.62 2.49 13.42
C PRO A 125 0.86 2.10 13.50
N LYS A 126 1.19 0.81 13.38
CA LYS A 126 2.59 0.33 13.40
C LYS A 126 3.32 0.76 12.13
N VAL A 127 2.70 0.58 10.97
CA VAL A 127 3.27 1.01 9.68
C VAL A 127 3.35 2.53 9.62
N ARG A 128 2.35 3.25 10.13
CA ARG A 128 2.37 4.71 10.24
C ARG A 128 3.58 5.19 11.04
N ALA A 129 3.76 4.67 12.25
CA ALA A 129 4.90 5.06 13.10
C ALA A 129 6.26 4.75 12.46
N ALA A 130 6.39 3.58 11.81
CA ALA A 130 7.62 3.20 11.12
C ALA A 130 7.89 4.12 9.90
N TYR A 131 6.85 4.47 9.15
CA TYR A 131 6.94 5.38 8.02
C TYR A 131 7.35 6.80 8.46
N GLU A 132 6.69 7.33 9.49
CA GLU A 132 6.98 8.65 10.06
C GLU A 132 8.42 8.74 10.57
N ALA A 133 8.92 7.73 11.28
CA ALA A 133 10.30 7.70 11.77
C ALA A 133 11.34 7.81 10.64
N VAL A 134 11.08 7.14 9.50
CA VAL A 134 11.96 7.16 8.33
C VAL A 134 11.92 8.51 7.60
N VAL A 135 10.74 9.16 7.54
CA VAL A 135 10.57 10.45 6.89
C VAL A 135 11.12 11.60 7.74
N SER A 136 10.97 11.55 9.08
CA SER A 136 11.45 12.58 9.99
C SER A 136 12.98 12.63 10.17
N THR A 137 13.71 11.61 9.70
CA THR A 137 15.18 11.54 9.80
C THR A 137 15.86 12.15 8.57
N ARG A 138 15.15 12.95 7.77
CA ARG A 138 15.66 13.62 6.56
C ARG A 138 15.70 15.12 6.68
#